data_AF-A0A963Q101-F1
#
_entry.id   AF-A0A963Q101-F1
#
_cell.length_a   1.000
_cell.length_b   1.000
_cell.length_c   1.000
_cell.angle_alpha   90.00
_cell.angle_beta   90.00
_cell.angle_gamma   90.00
#
_symmetry.space_group_name_H-M   'P 1'
#
loop_
_entity.id
_entity.type
_entity.pdbx_description
1 polymer ?
#
loop_
_entity_poly.entity_id
_entity_poly.type
_entity_poly.pdbx_seq_one_letter_code
_entity_poly.pdbx_strand_id
1 'polypeptide(L)' 'PTDDPGLSRAQNRELQTLLIGRGHDIGAADGLIGAKTREAIKAEQQRLGMKADGRAGQKLLGALRGG' A
#
# COMPACT_ATOMS: atom_id res chain seq x y z
N PRO A 1 7.52 1.08 20.13
CA PRO A 1 7.30 -0.04 19.18
C PRO A 1 6.41 0.43 18.03
N THR A 2 6.91 0.45 16.80
CA THR A 2 6.02 0.73 15.66
C THR A 2 5.30 -0.57 15.35
N ASP A 3 4.05 -0.70 15.81
CA ASP A 3 3.20 -1.90 15.74
C ASP A 3 2.75 -2.31 14.32
N ASP A 4 3.53 -1.95 13.30
CA ASP A 4 3.26 -2.34 11.92
C ASP A 4 4.57 -2.76 11.24
N PRO A 5 4.85 -4.07 11.19
CA PRO A 5 6.01 -4.62 10.50
C PRO A 5 6.00 -4.14 9.05
N GLY A 6 7.18 -3.75 8.54
CA GLY A 6 7.31 -3.44 7.12
C GLY A 6 6.92 -4.65 6.27
N LEU A 7 6.31 -4.39 5.10
CA LEU A 7 6.00 -5.44 4.14
C LEU A 7 7.28 -6.03 3.52
N SER A 8 7.27 -7.35 3.29
CA SER A 8 8.29 -8.00 2.46
C SER A 8 8.20 -7.53 1.00
N ARG A 9 9.24 -7.79 0.20
CA ARG A 9 9.20 -7.47 -1.25
C ARG A 9 8.01 -8.11 -1.97
N ALA A 10 7.66 -9.35 -1.62
CA ALA A 10 6.50 -10.03 -2.19
C ALA A 10 5.19 -9.33 -1.80
N GLN A 11 5.07 -8.92 -0.55
CA GLN A 11 3.90 -8.18 -0.05
C GLN A 11 3.81 -6.77 -0.62
N ASN A 12 4.93 -6.08 -0.85
CA ASN A 12 4.94 -4.80 -1.54
C ASN A 12 4.45 -4.94 -2.98
N ARG A 13 4.87 -6.00 -3.70
CA ARG A 13 4.35 -6.28 -5.04
C ARG A 13 2.86 -6.50 -5.01
N GLU A 14 2.39 -7.31 -4.08
CA GLU A 14 0.97 -7.58 -3.93
C GLU A 14 0.18 -6.30 -3.61
N LEU A 15 0.66 -5.48 -2.68
CA LEU A 15 0.10 -4.17 -2.38
C LEU A 15 0.02 -3.31 -3.64
N GLN A 16 1.10 -3.22 -4.42
CA GLN A 16 1.13 -2.48 -5.67
C GLN A 16 0.12 -3.03 -6.68
N THR A 17 0.02 -4.35 -6.85
CA THR A 17 -0.98 -4.97 -7.72
C THR A 17 -2.41 -4.62 -7.30
N LEU A 18 -2.70 -4.63 -6.00
CA LEU A 18 -4.01 -4.23 -5.47
C LEU A 18 -4.31 -2.75 -5.71
N LEU A 19 -3.30 -1.89 -5.58
CA LEU A 19 -3.43 -0.46 -5.88
C LEU A 19 -3.70 -0.21 -7.36
N ILE A 20 -2.98 -0.89 -8.26
CA ILE A 20 -3.19 -0.82 -9.71
C ILE A 20 -4.60 -1.30 -10.06
N GLY A 21 -5.04 -2.42 -9.49
CA GLY A 21 -6.39 -2.96 -9.69
C GLY A 21 -7.51 -2.02 -9.22
N ARG A 22 -7.21 -1.12 -8.27
CA ARG A 22 -8.12 -0.06 -7.80
C ARG A 22 -8.07 1.23 -8.63
N GLY A 23 -7.23 1.28 -9.66
CA GLY A 23 -7.13 2.41 -10.59
C GLY A 23 -6.00 3.41 -10.27
N HIS A 24 -5.07 3.07 -9.36
CA HIS A 24 -3.93 3.93 -9.09
C HIS A 24 -2.81 3.73 -10.12
N ASP A 25 -2.38 4.81 -10.79
CA ASP A 25 -1.20 4.77 -11.67
C ASP A 25 0.10 4.88 -10.85
N ILE A 26 0.56 3.74 -10.35
CA ILE A 26 1.83 3.63 -9.65
C ILE A 26 2.96 3.03 -10.49
N GLY A 27 2.66 2.67 -11.74
CA GLY A 27 3.57 1.91 -12.61
C GLY A 27 3.53 0.41 -12.31
N ALA A 28 4.69 -0.26 -12.45
CA ALA A 28 4.79 -1.71 -12.28
C ALA A 28 4.89 -2.12 -10.80
N ALA A 29 4.27 -3.26 -10.46
CA ALA A 29 4.41 -3.90 -9.16
C ALA A 29 5.78 -4.60 -9.03
N ASP A 30 6.83 -3.81 -8.83
CA ASP A 30 8.22 -4.26 -8.74
C ASP A 30 8.66 -4.63 -7.32
N GLY A 31 7.90 -4.22 -6.30
CA GLY A 31 8.14 -4.39 -4.87
C GLY A 31 8.87 -3.21 -4.24
N LEU A 32 9.14 -2.15 -5.01
CA LEU A 32 9.79 -0.92 -4.56
C LEU A 32 8.75 0.16 -4.28
N ILE A 33 8.71 0.62 -3.03
CA ILE A 33 7.81 1.71 -2.64
C ILE A 33 8.41 3.05 -3.09
N GLY A 34 8.08 3.47 -4.31
CA GLY A 34 8.42 4.76 -4.89
C GLY A 34 7.45 5.88 -4.47
N ALA A 35 7.68 7.10 -4.98
CA ALA A 35 6.82 8.25 -4.67
C ALA A 35 5.37 8.02 -5.12
N LYS A 36 5.15 7.50 -6.34
CA LYS A 36 3.81 7.17 -6.83
C LYS A 36 3.10 6.14 -5.94
N THR A 37 3.79 5.07 -5.57
CA THR A 37 3.26 4.05 -4.65
C THR A 37 2.87 4.64 -3.31
N ARG A 38 3.67 5.56 -2.75
CA ARG A 38 3.35 6.24 -1.49
C ARG A 38 2.08 7.10 -1.61
N GLU A 39 1.89 7.82 -2.72
CA GLU A 39 0.69 8.62 -2.92
C GLU A 39 -0.57 7.74 -3.05
N ALA A 40 -0.49 6.63 -3.78
CA ALA A 40 -1.59 5.66 -3.84
C ALA A 40 -1.88 5.02 -2.48
N ILE A 41 -0.83 4.70 -1.70
CA ILE A 41 -0.97 4.24 -0.32
C ILE A 41 -1.70 5.28 0.53
N LYS A 42 -1.33 6.56 0.46
CA LYS A 42 -2.01 7.63 1.20
C LYS A 42 -3.47 7.71 0.82
N ALA A 43 -3.80 7.65 -0.47
CA ALA A 43 -5.18 7.70 -0.95
C ALA A 43 -6.01 6.54 -0.38
N GLU A 44 -5.49 5.32 -0.40
CA GLU A 44 -6.17 4.17 0.21
C GLU A 44 -6.26 4.28 1.73
N GLN A 45 -5.20 4.75 2.40
CA GLN A 45 -5.23 5.00 3.83
C GLN A 45 -6.32 6.03 4.19
N GLN A 46 -6.44 7.13 3.44
CA GLN A 46 -7.51 8.12 3.63
C GLN A 46 -8.89 7.49 3.41
N ARG A 47 -9.07 6.71 2.34
CA ARG A 47 -10.32 6.02 2.03
C ARG A 47 -10.74 5.05 3.14
N LEU A 48 -9.76 4.38 3.75
CA LEU A 48 -9.96 3.44 4.85
C LEU A 48 -10.07 4.11 6.22
N GLY A 49 -10.00 5.45 6.31
CA GLY A 49 -10.01 6.18 7.58
C GLY A 49 -8.74 5.96 8.43
N MET A 50 -7.67 5.47 7.83
CA MET A 50 -6.36 5.28 8.45
C MET A 50 -5.54 6.57 8.37
N LYS A 51 -4.46 6.62 9.16
CA LYS A 51 -3.46 7.68 9.06
C LYS A 51 -2.75 7.59 7.72
N ALA A 52 -2.92 8.61 6.88
CA ALA A 52 -2.36 8.71 5.54
C ALA A 52 -0.86 9.08 5.54
N ASP A 53 -0.03 8.23 6.14
CA ASP A 53 1.41 8.43 6.25
C ASP A 53 2.20 7.95 5.01
N GLY A 54 1.54 7.28 4.07
CA GLY A 54 2.17 6.75 2.86
C GLY A 54 2.99 5.48 3.09
N ARG A 55 2.85 4.84 4.25
CA ARG A 55 3.67 3.71 4.67
C ARG A 55 3.01 2.38 4.29
N ALA A 56 3.77 1.55 3.58
CA ALA A 56 3.38 0.17 3.26
C ALA A 56 3.49 -0.71 4.52
N GLY A 57 2.37 -0.91 5.20
CA GLY A 57 2.24 -1.75 6.41
C GLY A 57 1.31 -2.96 6.19
N GLN A 58 1.41 -3.95 7.08
CA GLN A 58 0.54 -5.12 7.08
C GLN A 58 -0.93 -4.74 7.25
N LYS A 59 -1.21 -3.70 8.06
CA LYS A 59 -2.59 -3.23 8.29
C LYS A 59 -3.25 -2.76 7.00
N LEU A 60 -2.53 -1.98 6.19
CA LEU A 60 -3.02 -1.52 4.89
C LEU A 60 -3.20 -2.69 3.92
N LEU A 61 -2.21 -3.59 3.80
CA LEU A 61 -2.31 -4.75 2.93
C LEU A 61 -3.50 -5.64 3.31
N GLY A 62 -3.70 -5.89 4.60
CA GLY A 62 -4.86 -6.64 5.11
C GLY A 62 -6.18 -5.96 4.77
N ALA A 63 -6.28 -4.65 4.96
CA ALA A 63 -7.48 -3.89 4.60
C ALA A 63 -7.78 -3.93 3.09
N LEU A 64 -6.75 -3.90 2.24
CA LEU A 64 -6.91 -3.99 0.79
C LEU A 64 -7.23 -5.39 0.26
N ARG A 65 -6.87 -6.45 1.01
CA ARG A 65 -7.26 -7.83 0.70
C ARG A 65 -8.71 -8.16 1.11
N GLY A 66 -9.19 -7.54 2.19
CA GLY A 66 -10.48 -7.84 2.80
C GLY A 66 -11.65 -6.95 2.36
N GLY A 67 -11.40 -5.94 1.52
CA GLY A 67 -12.43 -5.05 0.98
C GLY A 67 -12.30 -4.83 -0.50
#